data_AF-A0A183N460-F1
#
_entry.id   AF-A0A183N460-F1
#
_cell.length_a   1.000
_cell.length_b   1.000
_cell.length_c   1.000
_cell.angle_alpha   90.00
_cell.angle_beta   90.00
_cell.angle_gamma   90.00
#
_symmetry.space_group_name_H-M   'P 1'
#
loop_
_entity.id
_entity.type
_entity.pdbx_description
1 polymer ?
#
loop_
_entity_poly.entity_id
_entity_poly.type
_entity_poly.pdbx_seq_one_letter_code
_entity_poly.pdbx_strand_id
1 'polypeptide(L)'
;MGKEPQLGQLRRIRQCELFVVRCNRRNDVSYEIAFSEDYSCENTICNPRAGDLLIGRESSLIASSTCGLNEVEAYCVVTTSGKSYCKECTSKQPYNSITNPESHRVENVVSRVPSNPGRWWQSQNAVHNVSIVLNLDTQFQFISTILRFKTYRPAAMYLERSYDFGRTWARYAYFSNNCKRDFPAVPEGPRRSLTDVTCTGVYSQLTPSEGGVVAYMAAPSEMHQSWPQYSKERMNLTAITNLRAVFTRINTLGK
;
A
#
# COMPACT_ATOMS: atom_id res chain seq x y z
N MET A 1 21.45 36.57 10.77
CA MET A 1 22.29 35.44 10.31
C MET A 1 21.51 34.14 10.53
N GLY A 2 20.62 33.80 9.61
CA GLY A 2 19.96 32.50 9.60
C GLY A 2 20.92 31.49 8.98
N LYS A 3 21.21 30.38 9.66
CA LYS A 3 22.01 29.31 9.09
C LYS A 3 21.23 28.68 7.94
N GLU A 4 21.76 28.86 6.73
CA GLU A 4 21.40 28.07 5.56
C GLU A 4 21.70 26.60 5.88
N PRO A 5 20.71 25.68 5.81
CA PRO A 5 20.98 24.27 6.07
C PRO A 5 21.85 23.73 4.94
N GLN A 6 23.04 23.25 5.31
CA GLN A 6 24.02 22.69 4.39
C GLN A 6 23.37 21.62 3.49
N LEU A 7 23.63 21.73 2.19
CA LEU A 7 23.26 20.81 1.09
C LEU A 7 23.76 19.35 1.27
N GLY A 8 24.35 19.00 2.42
CA GLY A 8 25.06 17.76 2.70
C GLY A 8 24.23 16.62 3.30
N GLN A 9 22.94 16.78 3.57
CA GLN A 9 22.09 15.68 4.07
C GLN A 9 20.66 15.79 3.56
N LEU A 10 20.45 15.49 2.28
CA LEU A 10 19.13 15.11 1.77
C LEU A 10 18.70 13.80 2.46
N ARG A 11 18.11 13.90 3.66
CA ARG A 11 17.54 12.76 4.38
C ARG A 11 16.25 12.38 3.65
N ARG A 12 16.28 11.22 2.98
CA ARG A 12 15.18 10.76 2.13
C ARG A 12 14.07 10.18 3.00
N ILE A 13 12.82 10.42 2.59
CA ILE A 13 11.63 9.93 3.29
C ILE A 13 10.86 8.97 2.39
N ARG A 14 10.07 8.08 2.99
CA ARG A 14 9.08 7.29 2.27
C ARG A 14 7.72 7.92 2.47
N GLN A 15 7.10 8.33 1.36
CA GLN A 15 5.75 8.87 1.37
C GLN A 15 4.83 7.97 0.56
N CYS A 16 3.80 7.42 1.21
CA CYS A 16 2.85 6.51 0.57
C CYS A 16 1.42 6.91 0.87
N GLU A 17 0.60 6.83 -0.15
CA GLU A 17 -0.85 6.69 -0.12
C GLU A 17 -1.14 5.22 -0.45
N LEU A 18 -1.69 4.48 0.50
CA LEU A 18 -2.09 3.09 0.35
C LEU A 18 -3.57 3.07 -0.06
N PHE A 19 -3.87 2.55 -1.25
CA PHE A 19 -5.24 2.25 -1.70
C PHE A 19 -5.41 0.72 -1.74
N VAL A 20 -6.16 0.13 -0.80
CA VAL A 20 -6.48 -1.31 -0.82
C VAL A 20 -7.85 -1.50 -1.45
N VAL A 21 -7.89 -1.54 -2.78
CA VAL A 21 -9.16 -1.68 -3.49
C VAL A 21 -9.61 -3.15 -3.50
N ARG A 22 -10.80 -3.34 -2.96
CA ARG A 22 -11.74 -4.46 -3.15
C ARG A 22 -11.37 -5.81 -2.57
N CYS A 23 -12.16 -6.18 -1.56
CA CYS A 23 -12.45 -7.55 -1.18
C CYS A 23 -13.94 -7.86 -1.38
N ASN A 24 -14.23 -9.08 -1.86
CA ASN A 24 -15.55 -9.69 -1.81
C ASN A 24 -15.86 -10.10 -0.36
N ARG A 25 -16.69 -9.34 0.36
CA ARG A 25 -17.09 -9.66 1.74
C ARG A 25 -18.45 -10.36 1.78
N ARG A 26 -18.55 -11.70 1.79
CA ARG A 26 -19.79 -12.47 1.47
C ARG A 26 -21.13 -11.71 1.65
N ASN A 27 -21.95 -11.70 0.59
CA ASN A 27 -23.29 -11.09 0.34
C ASN A 27 -23.46 -9.72 -0.38
N ASP A 28 -24.14 -9.83 -1.54
CA ASP A 28 -24.82 -8.84 -2.41
C ASP A 28 -24.19 -8.31 -3.75
N VAL A 29 -24.90 -8.34 -4.88
CA VAL A 29 -24.44 -7.87 -6.23
C VAL A 29 -25.04 -6.49 -6.57
N SER A 30 -24.32 -5.69 -7.37
CA SER A 30 -24.65 -4.42 -8.07
C SER A 30 -25.93 -4.45 -8.95
N TYR A 31 -26.62 -3.40 -9.44
CA TYR A 31 -26.45 -1.94 -9.63
C TYR A 31 -27.86 -1.27 -9.84
N GLU A 32 -27.90 0.08 -9.90
CA GLU A 32 -28.98 1.09 -9.85
C GLU A 32 -30.44 0.88 -10.38
N ILE A 33 -31.37 1.35 -9.52
CA ILE A 33 -32.70 2.00 -9.67
C ILE A 33 -33.72 1.41 -10.67
N ALA A 34 -34.56 0.50 -10.16
CA ALA A 34 -35.98 0.42 -10.50
C ALA A 34 -36.76 0.13 -9.20
N PHE A 35 -37.96 0.70 -9.10
CA PHE A 35 -38.88 0.59 -7.97
C PHE A 35 -39.09 -0.86 -7.50
N SER A 36 -39.04 -1.07 -6.18
CA SER A 36 -39.58 -2.19 -5.39
C SER A 36 -39.51 -3.61 -5.98
N GLU A 37 -38.65 -4.48 -5.44
CA GLU A 37 -38.93 -5.93 -5.30
C GLU A 37 -37.89 -6.59 -4.37
N ASP A 38 -38.37 -7.39 -3.40
CA ASP A 38 -37.59 -8.11 -2.39
C ASP A 38 -36.69 -9.20 -3.03
N TYR A 39 -35.37 -9.00 -3.07
CA TYR A 39 -34.41 -10.02 -3.51
C TYR A 39 -34.18 -11.08 -2.40
N SER A 40 -34.70 -12.30 -2.59
CA SER A 40 -34.43 -13.47 -1.74
C SER A 40 -33.27 -14.33 -2.29
N CYS A 41 -32.28 -14.65 -1.45
CA CYS A 41 -31.15 -15.55 -1.74
C CYS A 41 -31.46 -17.03 -1.46
N GLU A 42 -32.73 -17.43 -1.33
CA GLU A 42 -33.09 -18.76 -0.84
C GLU A 42 -32.66 -19.93 -1.75
N ASN A 43 -32.32 -19.70 -3.03
CA ASN A 43 -31.91 -20.78 -3.95
C ASN A 43 -30.81 -20.38 -4.97
N THR A 44 -30.04 -19.31 -4.72
CA THR A 44 -28.97 -18.84 -5.62
C THR A 44 -27.67 -18.52 -4.90
N ILE A 45 -26.54 -18.61 -5.63
CA ILE A 45 -25.23 -18.25 -5.08
C ILE A 45 -25.12 -16.73 -5.02
N CYS A 46 -25.31 -16.16 -3.83
CA CYS A 46 -25.16 -14.73 -3.58
C CYS A 46 -23.71 -14.38 -3.21
N ASN A 47 -23.09 -13.49 -3.98
CA ASN A 47 -21.77 -12.94 -3.70
C ASN A 47 -21.88 -11.44 -3.42
N PRO A 48 -21.00 -10.89 -2.58
CA PRO A 48 -20.97 -9.51 -2.14
C PRO A 48 -20.43 -8.50 -3.11
N ARG A 49 -20.77 -7.25 -2.80
CA ARG A 49 -20.24 -6.12 -3.52
C ARG A 49 -18.86 -5.99 -2.95
N ALA A 50 -17.89 -6.17 -3.83
CA ALA A 50 -16.54 -5.90 -3.41
C ALA A 50 -16.45 -4.44 -2.91
N GLY A 51 -15.63 -4.18 -1.88
CA GLY A 51 -15.42 -2.82 -1.36
C GLY A 51 -13.98 -2.58 -0.92
N ASP A 52 -13.52 -1.33 -0.94
CA ASP A 52 -12.20 -0.95 -0.41
C ASP A 52 -12.11 -1.31 1.09
N LEU A 53 -11.11 -2.12 1.44
CA LEU A 53 -10.97 -2.64 2.79
C LEU A 53 -10.58 -1.56 3.80
N LEU A 54 -9.99 -0.45 3.35
CA LEU A 54 -9.54 0.65 4.20
C LEU A 54 -10.68 1.55 4.67
N ILE A 55 -11.77 1.64 3.89
CA ILE A 55 -12.89 2.52 4.24
C ILE A 55 -13.51 2.08 5.56
N GLY A 56 -13.50 2.98 6.55
CA GLY A 56 -14.00 2.71 7.90
C GLY A 56 -13.05 1.89 8.77
N ARG A 57 -11.80 1.68 8.34
CA ARG A 57 -10.76 0.93 9.05
C ARG A 57 -9.50 1.75 9.27
N GLU A 58 -9.64 3.06 9.38
CA GLU A 58 -8.54 3.99 9.66
C GLU A 58 -7.78 3.59 10.94
N SER A 59 -8.49 3.20 12.00
CA SER A 59 -7.92 2.75 13.28
C SER A 59 -7.25 1.37 13.23
N SER A 60 -7.48 0.62 12.14
CA SER A 60 -6.92 -0.72 11.94
C SER A 60 -5.57 -0.70 11.21
N LEU A 61 -5.11 0.50 10.83
CA LEU A 61 -3.82 0.72 10.20
C LEU A 61 -2.73 0.97 11.24
N ILE A 62 -1.59 0.34 11.04
CA ILE A 62 -0.40 0.51 11.87
C ILE A 62 0.79 0.81 10.97
N ALA A 63 1.52 1.88 11.27
CA ALA A 63 2.82 2.16 10.66
C ALA A 63 3.94 1.94 11.68
N SER A 64 5.05 1.34 11.25
CA SER A 64 6.21 1.14 12.12
C SER A 64 7.04 2.43 12.35
N SER A 65 6.79 3.46 11.55
CA SER A 65 7.47 4.76 11.64
C SER A 65 6.56 5.84 11.04
N THR A 66 6.51 7.00 11.67
CA THR A 66 5.77 8.17 11.19
C THR A 66 6.52 9.41 11.63
N CYS A 67 6.77 10.37 10.73
CA CYS A 67 7.44 11.63 11.09
C CYS A 67 6.56 12.47 12.00
N GLY A 68 7.15 13.30 12.85
CA GLY A 68 6.43 14.40 13.50
C GLY A 68 5.55 13.99 14.68
N LEU A 69 5.62 12.74 15.17
CA LEU A 69 4.75 12.23 16.25
C LEU A 69 5.08 12.83 17.62
N ASN A 70 6.38 12.94 17.93
CA ASN A 70 6.86 13.42 19.22
C ASN A 70 7.32 14.89 19.13
N GLU A 71 8.08 15.20 18.08
CA GLU A 71 8.71 16.50 17.81
C GLU A 71 8.54 16.86 16.34
N VAL A 72 8.64 18.15 16.01
CA VAL A 72 8.57 18.61 14.63
C VAL A 72 9.78 18.11 13.85
N GLU A 73 9.55 17.45 12.71
CA GLU A 73 10.61 16.91 11.87
C GLU A 73 10.65 17.63 10.52
N ALA A 74 11.79 18.24 10.18
CA ALA A 74 11.99 18.84 8.86
C ALA A 74 12.31 17.76 7.81
N TYR A 75 11.76 17.88 6.61
CA TYR A 75 11.96 16.94 5.52
C TYR A 75 12.09 17.67 4.18
N CYS A 76 12.81 17.10 3.21
CA CYS A 76 13.04 17.74 1.92
C CYS A 76 12.64 16.84 0.76
N VAL A 77 11.99 17.42 -0.25
CA VAL A 77 11.56 16.76 -1.48
C VAL A 77 12.44 17.25 -2.63
N VAL A 78 12.99 16.31 -3.40
CA VAL A 78 13.78 16.61 -4.61
C VAL A 78 12.89 16.47 -5.83
N THR A 79 12.83 17.51 -6.65
CA THR A 79 12.09 17.53 -7.91
C THR A 79 12.91 16.92 -9.04
N THR A 80 12.24 16.60 -10.16
CA THR A 80 12.90 16.13 -11.40
C THR A 80 13.89 17.14 -11.97
N SER A 81 13.70 18.43 -11.70
CA SER A 81 14.61 19.51 -12.10
C SER A 81 15.86 19.62 -11.21
N GLY A 82 16.03 18.73 -10.23
CA GLY A 82 17.14 18.75 -9.29
C GLY A 82 17.02 19.80 -8.18
N LYS A 83 15.94 20.59 -8.17
CA LYS A 83 15.65 21.54 -7.08
C LYS A 83 15.09 20.78 -5.88
N SER A 84 15.42 21.22 -4.69
CA SER A 84 14.83 20.70 -3.45
C SER A 84 14.07 21.78 -2.72
N TYR A 85 12.93 21.42 -2.13
CA TYR A 85 12.23 22.26 -1.16
C TYR A 85 12.01 21.46 0.11
N CYS A 86 12.00 22.15 1.25
CA CYS A 86 11.86 21.53 2.56
C CYS A 86 10.59 22.04 3.26
N LYS A 87 10.01 21.16 4.07
CA LYS A 87 8.79 21.38 4.86
C LYS A 87 8.97 20.77 6.24
N GLU A 88 8.11 21.15 7.17
CA GLU A 88 8.04 20.57 8.50
C GLU A 88 6.93 19.51 8.55
N CYS A 89 7.12 18.46 9.34
CA CYS A 89 6.12 17.41 9.58
C CYS A 89 5.63 17.52 11.03
N THR A 90 4.33 17.76 11.20
CA THR A 90 3.67 18.05 12.49
C THR A 90 2.56 17.02 12.79
N SER A 91 2.93 15.73 12.79
CA SER A 91 1.99 14.63 13.00
C SER A 91 1.60 14.37 14.46
N LYS A 92 1.89 15.27 15.41
CA LYS A 92 1.45 15.13 16.81
C LYS A 92 -0.07 15.23 16.96
N GLN A 93 -0.73 15.94 16.04
CA GLN A 93 -2.19 15.99 15.93
C GLN A 93 -2.65 15.43 14.57
N PRO A 94 -3.92 14.99 14.45
CA PRO A 94 -4.47 14.54 13.18
C PRO A 94 -4.41 15.62 12.08
N TYR A 95 -4.46 15.18 10.83
CA TYR A 95 -4.53 16.06 9.67
C TYR A 95 -5.80 16.92 9.69
N ASN A 96 -5.63 18.21 9.43
CA ASN A 96 -6.72 19.14 9.17
C ASN A 96 -6.28 20.11 8.06
N SER A 97 -7.07 20.26 7.01
CA SER A 97 -6.69 21.06 5.83
C SER A 97 -6.44 22.54 6.12
N ILE A 98 -6.98 23.06 7.23
CA ILE A 98 -6.87 24.48 7.60
C ILE A 98 -5.87 24.64 8.75
N THR A 99 -5.99 23.83 9.81
CA THR A 99 -5.24 24.04 11.06
C THR A 99 -3.99 23.20 11.19
N ASN A 100 -3.88 22.07 10.48
CA ASN A 100 -2.74 21.17 10.56
C ASN A 100 -2.51 20.40 9.23
N PRO A 101 -2.18 21.11 8.13
CA PRO A 101 -2.04 20.49 6.81
C PRO A 101 -0.77 19.62 6.68
N GLU A 102 0.21 19.78 7.59
CA GLU A 102 1.51 19.09 7.55
C GLU A 102 1.57 17.86 8.49
N SER A 103 0.42 17.28 8.83
CA SER A 103 0.33 16.00 9.54
C SER A 103 0.22 14.84 8.56
N HIS A 104 1.08 13.83 8.74
CA HIS A 104 1.28 12.72 7.79
C HIS A 104 1.13 11.35 8.45
N ARG A 105 0.10 11.19 9.29
CA ARG A 105 -0.19 9.95 9.99
C ARG A 105 -0.71 8.84 9.07
N VAL A 106 -0.73 7.60 9.56
CA VAL A 106 -1.06 6.42 8.75
C VAL A 106 -2.51 6.41 8.28
N GLU A 107 -3.45 6.95 9.06
CA GLU A 107 -4.86 7.06 8.69
C GLU A 107 -5.09 7.91 7.43
N ASN A 108 -4.15 8.80 7.09
CA ASN A 108 -4.25 9.63 5.89
C ASN A 108 -4.19 8.82 4.59
N VAL A 109 -3.71 7.58 4.63
CA VAL A 109 -3.69 6.71 3.44
C VAL A 109 -5.09 6.32 2.98
N VAL A 110 -6.05 6.26 3.90
CA VAL A 110 -7.43 5.95 3.54
C VAL A 110 -7.95 7.14 2.76
N SER A 111 -8.36 6.95 1.51
CA SER A 111 -8.98 8.03 0.72
C SER A 111 -10.34 7.61 0.19
N ARG A 112 -11.36 8.41 0.51
CA ARG A 112 -12.72 8.26 -0.04
C ARG A 112 -12.84 8.85 -1.45
N VAL A 113 -11.85 9.66 -1.85
CA VAL A 113 -11.77 10.28 -3.17
C VAL A 113 -10.46 9.81 -3.81
N PRO A 114 -10.50 9.07 -4.93
CA PRO A 114 -9.30 8.51 -5.58
C PRO A 114 -8.20 9.52 -5.92
N SER A 115 -8.53 10.81 -5.88
CA SER A 115 -7.70 11.94 -6.30
C SER A 115 -7.65 13.06 -5.26
N ASN A 116 -7.53 12.75 -3.96
CA ASN A 116 -7.26 13.80 -2.96
C ASN A 116 -5.74 13.93 -2.72
N PRO A 117 -5.02 14.82 -3.44
CA PRO A 117 -3.56 14.94 -3.36
C PRO A 117 -3.04 15.55 -2.06
N GLY A 118 -3.92 15.90 -1.12
CA GLY A 118 -3.60 16.73 0.03
C GLY A 118 -3.18 16.00 1.31
N ARG A 119 -3.33 14.66 1.38
CA ARG A 119 -2.99 13.87 2.58
C ARG A 119 -2.29 12.56 2.21
N TRP A 120 -1.25 12.21 2.95
CA TRP A 120 -0.49 10.97 2.79
C TRP A 120 0.10 10.53 4.13
N TRP A 121 0.61 9.30 4.18
CA TRP A 121 1.46 8.84 5.28
C TRP A 121 2.93 9.05 4.94
N GLN A 122 3.72 9.45 5.94
CA GLN A 122 5.15 9.67 5.80
C GLN A 122 5.95 9.06 6.95
N SER A 123 6.95 8.24 6.62
CA SER A 123 7.90 7.70 7.61
C SER A 123 8.80 8.79 8.19
N GLN A 124 9.53 8.46 9.25
CA GLN A 124 10.66 9.30 9.67
C GLN A 124 11.76 9.33 8.61
N ASN A 125 12.60 10.36 8.70
CA ASN A 125 13.74 10.56 7.82
C ASN A 125 14.79 9.46 7.96
N ALA A 126 15.30 8.94 6.83
CA ALA A 126 16.39 7.98 6.79
C ALA A 126 16.16 6.66 7.56
N VAL A 127 14.92 6.34 7.91
CA VAL A 127 14.58 5.04 8.51
C VAL A 127 14.39 3.99 7.41
N HIS A 128 15.16 2.92 7.52
CA HIS A 128 15.07 1.75 6.65
C HIS A 128 14.13 0.71 7.27
N ASN A 129 13.63 -0.22 6.46
CA ASN A 129 12.74 -1.30 6.91
C ASN A 129 11.49 -0.80 7.66
N VAL A 130 10.76 0.10 7.02
CA VAL A 130 9.47 0.59 7.56
C VAL A 130 8.32 -0.16 6.92
N SER A 131 7.21 -0.29 7.64
CA SER A 131 6.04 -1.04 7.17
C SER A 131 4.73 -0.34 7.49
N ILE A 132 3.74 -0.57 6.64
CA ILE A 132 2.32 -0.30 6.92
C ILE A 132 1.60 -1.64 6.99
N VAL A 133 0.77 -1.81 8.02
CA VAL A 133 -0.03 -3.01 8.27
C VAL A 133 -1.50 -2.62 8.33
N LEU A 134 -2.35 -3.35 7.61
CA LEU A 134 -3.79 -3.35 7.78
C LEU A 134 -4.19 -4.60 8.58
N ASN A 135 -4.82 -4.41 9.74
CA ASN A 135 -5.33 -5.50 10.58
C ASN A 135 -6.84 -5.63 10.42
N LEU A 136 -7.32 -6.75 9.88
CA LEU A 136 -8.75 -6.94 9.67
C LEU A 136 -9.36 -7.61 10.90
N ASP A 137 -10.59 -7.19 11.20
CA ASP A 137 -11.44 -7.73 12.26
C ASP A 137 -11.92 -9.16 11.98
N THR A 138 -11.88 -9.55 10.71
CA THR A 138 -12.28 -10.88 10.25
C THR A 138 -11.50 -11.27 9.00
N GLN A 139 -11.79 -12.45 8.46
CA GLN A 139 -11.20 -12.94 7.23
C GLN A 139 -11.89 -12.34 6.00
N PHE A 140 -11.09 -11.97 5.01
CA PHE A 140 -11.50 -11.36 3.76
C PHE A 140 -10.86 -12.06 2.56
N GLN A 141 -11.52 -12.02 1.40
CA GLN A 141 -11.01 -12.47 0.11
C GLN A 141 -10.36 -11.31 -0.66
N PHE A 142 -9.05 -11.18 -0.53
CA PHE A 142 -8.24 -10.14 -1.13
C PHE A 142 -8.08 -10.32 -2.65
N ILE A 143 -8.35 -9.25 -3.40
CA ILE A 143 -8.26 -9.24 -4.86
C ILE A 143 -7.00 -8.51 -5.31
N SER A 144 -6.83 -7.25 -4.91
CA SER A 144 -5.69 -6.43 -5.31
C SER A 144 -5.39 -5.30 -4.32
N THR A 145 -4.20 -4.71 -4.45
CA THR A 145 -3.81 -3.48 -3.76
C THR A 145 -3.08 -2.57 -4.72
N ILE A 146 -3.23 -1.26 -4.51
CA ILE A 146 -2.58 -0.20 -5.27
C ILE A 146 -1.90 0.74 -4.27
N LEU A 147 -0.59 0.84 -4.32
CA LEU A 147 0.17 1.79 -3.52
C LEU A 147 0.53 2.96 -4.43
N ARG A 148 0.09 4.16 -4.09
CA ARG A 148 0.46 5.40 -4.77
C ARG A 148 1.46 6.14 -3.91
N PHE A 149 2.57 6.60 -4.47
CA PHE A 149 3.63 7.25 -3.69
C PHE A 149 3.66 8.74 -4.00
N LYS A 150 3.77 9.58 -2.96
CA LYS A 150 3.93 11.03 -3.10
C LYS A 150 5.35 11.40 -3.54
N THR A 151 6.32 10.54 -3.24
CA THR A 151 7.70 10.60 -3.76
C THR A 151 7.99 9.42 -4.69
N TYR A 152 9.26 9.27 -5.06
CA TYR A 152 9.79 8.07 -5.70
C TYR A 152 9.31 6.79 -5.00
N ARG A 153 8.94 5.80 -5.82
CA ARG A 153 8.65 4.45 -5.35
C ARG A 153 9.88 3.85 -4.66
N PRO A 154 9.70 2.99 -3.64
CA PRO A 154 10.77 2.24 -3.01
C PRO A 154 11.61 1.53 -4.05
N ALA A 155 12.93 1.59 -3.88
CA ALA A 155 13.83 0.83 -4.74
C ALA A 155 13.79 -0.67 -4.43
N ALA A 156 13.43 -1.04 -3.19
CA ALA A 156 13.05 -2.39 -2.83
C ALA A 156 11.94 -2.39 -1.78
N MET A 157 10.96 -3.26 -1.97
CA MET A 157 9.87 -3.54 -1.04
C MET A 157 9.26 -4.92 -1.30
N TYR A 158 8.42 -5.39 -0.39
CA TYR A 158 7.62 -6.58 -0.62
C TYR A 158 6.25 -6.45 0.03
N LEU A 159 5.31 -7.25 -0.46
CA LEU A 159 3.99 -7.42 0.12
C LEU A 159 3.90 -8.79 0.77
N GLU A 160 3.20 -8.85 1.88
CA GLU A 160 2.90 -10.09 2.57
C GLU A 160 1.53 -10.04 3.24
N ARG A 161 1.00 -11.22 3.53
CA ARG A 161 -0.30 -11.41 4.17
C ARG A 161 -0.17 -12.32 5.37
N SER A 162 -1.17 -12.22 6.25
CA SER A 162 -1.51 -13.28 7.19
C SER A 162 -2.93 -13.73 6.92
N TYR A 163 -3.22 -15.00 7.20
CA TYR A 163 -4.58 -15.57 7.19
C TYR A 163 -5.03 -16.01 8.60
N ASP A 164 -4.19 -15.77 9.62
CA ASP A 164 -4.32 -16.27 10.99
C ASP A 164 -4.08 -15.16 12.02
N PHE A 165 -4.56 -13.96 11.72
CA PHE A 165 -4.53 -12.77 12.59
C PHE A 165 -3.11 -12.35 12.99
N GLY A 166 -2.16 -12.43 12.06
CA GLY A 166 -0.80 -11.95 12.20
C GLY A 166 0.17 -12.95 12.82
N ARG A 167 -0.25 -14.20 13.09
CA ARG A 167 0.59 -15.24 13.67
C ARG A 167 1.63 -15.75 12.68
N THR A 168 1.21 -16.04 11.45
CA THR A 168 2.09 -16.42 10.34
C THR A 168 1.95 -15.47 9.17
N TRP A 169 3.04 -15.33 8.41
CA TRP A 169 3.12 -14.40 7.29
C TRP A 169 3.61 -15.11 6.03
N ALA A 170 2.87 -14.94 4.94
CA ALA A 170 3.21 -15.46 3.63
C ALA A 170 3.48 -14.30 2.67
N ARG A 171 4.54 -14.44 1.87
CA ARG A 171 4.95 -13.43 0.88
C ARG A 171 4.00 -13.46 -0.32
N TYR A 172 3.56 -12.28 -0.75
CA TYR A 172 2.74 -12.12 -1.96
C TYR A 172 3.58 -11.81 -3.19
N ALA A 173 4.50 -10.85 -3.07
CA ALA A 173 5.37 -10.42 -4.15
C ALA A 173 6.52 -9.58 -3.62
N TYR A 174 7.61 -9.57 -4.38
CA TYR A 174 8.75 -8.70 -4.18
C TYR A 174 8.87 -7.70 -5.33
N PHE A 175 9.26 -6.47 -4.99
CA PHE A 175 9.46 -5.39 -5.94
C PHE A 175 10.83 -4.80 -5.72
N SER A 176 11.71 -4.86 -6.72
CA SER A 176 13.04 -4.25 -6.59
C SER A 176 13.64 -3.84 -7.93
N ASN A 177 14.36 -2.72 -7.96
CA ASN A 177 15.16 -2.32 -9.12
C ASN A 177 16.42 -3.19 -9.34
N ASN A 178 16.75 -4.07 -8.39
CA ASN A 178 17.78 -5.10 -8.53
C ASN A 178 17.41 -6.28 -7.61
N CYS A 179 16.58 -7.19 -8.14
CA CYS A 179 16.07 -8.36 -7.42
C CYS A 179 17.20 -9.26 -6.90
N LYS A 180 18.23 -9.52 -7.71
CA LYS A 180 19.38 -10.34 -7.31
C LYS A 180 20.12 -9.78 -6.10
N ARG A 181 20.22 -8.45 -5.95
CA ARG A 181 20.85 -7.83 -4.77
C ARG A 181 19.95 -7.89 -3.55
N ASP A 182 18.70 -7.46 -3.68
CA ASP A 182 17.85 -7.23 -2.51
C ASP A 182 17.13 -8.49 -2.03
N PHE A 183 16.84 -9.42 -2.94
CA PHE A 183 16.09 -10.65 -2.69
C PHE A 183 16.71 -11.84 -3.46
N PRO A 184 17.97 -12.22 -3.16
CA PRO A 184 18.74 -13.20 -3.95
C PRO A 184 18.09 -14.60 -4.03
N ALA A 185 17.31 -14.98 -3.03
CA ALA A 185 16.63 -16.27 -2.97
C ALA A 185 15.28 -16.30 -3.72
N VAL A 186 14.84 -15.16 -4.28
CA VAL A 186 13.53 -15.04 -4.93
C VAL A 186 13.71 -15.04 -6.45
N PRO A 187 12.98 -15.90 -7.19
CA PRO A 187 13.06 -15.92 -8.64
C PRO A 187 12.58 -14.59 -9.23
N GLU A 188 13.36 -14.04 -10.16
CA GLU A 188 13.02 -12.82 -10.90
C GLU A 188 12.18 -13.16 -12.14
N GLY A 189 11.06 -12.46 -12.32
CA GLY A 189 10.19 -12.66 -13.48
C GLY A 189 8.69 -12.58 -13.17
N PRO A 190 7.84 -12.73 -14.18
CA PRO A 190 6.40 -12.79 -13.99
C PRO A 190 6.01 -14.07 -13.23
N ARG A 191 4.97 -13.98 -12.41
CA ARG A 191 4.34 -15.17 -11.81
C ARG A 191 3.64 -15.97 -12.91
N ARG A 192 3.70 -17.29 -12.85
CA ARG A 192 3.01 -18.22 -13.77
C ARG A 192 1.83 -18.93 -13.09
N SER A 193 1.90 -19.09 -11.77
CA SER A 193 0.85 -19.66 -10.91
C SER A 193 0.52 -18.76 -9.73
N LEU A 194 -0.67 -18.90 -9.14
CA LEU A 194 -1.11 -18.17 -7.94
C LEU A 194 -0.18 -18.38 -6.74
N THR A 195 0.51 -19.53 -6.69
CA THR A 195 1.45 -19.90 -5.63
C THR A 195 2.84 -19.31 -5.82
N ASP A 196 3.14 -18.79 -7.02
CA ASP A 196 4.47 -18.27 -7.31
C ASP A 196 4.73 -16.98 -6.56
N VAL A 197 5.86 -16.93 -5.87
CA VAL A 197 6.38 -15.73 -5.23
C VAL A 197 7.62 -15.28 -6.01
N THR A 198 7.46 -14.23 -6.80
CA THR A 198 8.54 -13.70 -7.65
C THR A 198 8.92 -12.27 -7.28
N CYS A 199 10.06 -11.84 -7.82
CA CYS A 199 10.51 -10.46 -7.77
C CYS A 199 10.40 -9.80 -9.15
N THR A 200 9.94 -8.55 -9.18
CA THR A 200 9.84 -7.74 -10.41
C THR A 200 10.38 -6.33 -10.22
N GLY A 201 11.09 -5.81 -11.22
CA GLY A 201 11.58 -4.43 -11.25
C GLY A 201 10.64 -3.41 -11.90
N VAL A 202 9.51 -3.85 -12.45
CA VAL A 202 8.56 -2.98 -13.18
C VAL A 202 8.08 -1.79 -12.34
N TYR A 203 7.86 -2.01 -11.05
CA TYR A 203 7.34 -0.98 -10.14
C TYR A 203 8.40 -0.26 -9.30
N SER A 204 9.69 -0.51 -9.54
CA SER A 204 10.78 0.08 -8.75
C SER A 204 11.65 1.06 -9.55
N GLN A 205 11.19 1.44 -10.74
CA GLN A 205 11.84 2.47 -11.55
C GLN A 205 11.71 3.86 -10.92
N LEU A 206 12.72 4.71 -11.16
CA LEU A 206 12.79 6.09 -10.65
C LEU A 206 11.69 6.99 -11.22
N THR A 207 11.17 6.72 -12.42
CA THR A 207 10.11 7.52 -13.01
C THR A 207 8.73 6.88 -12.74
N PRO A 208 7.68 7.67 -12.44
CA PRO A 208 7.70 9.11 -12.16
C PRO A 208 8.25 9.43 -10.75
N SER A 209 8.66 10.68 -10.54
CA SER A 209 9.17 11.18 -9.25
C SER A 209 8.09 11.36 -8.18
N GLU A 210 6.85 11.52 -8.60
CA GLU A 210 5.66 11.69 -7.77
C GLU A 210 4.49 10.96 -8.43
N GLY A 211 3.58 10.43 -7.63
CA GLY A 211 2.39 9.72 -8.11
C GLY A 211 2.69 8.35 -8.72
N GLY A 212 3.90 7.81 -8.50
CA GLY A 212 4.26 6.48 -8.94
C GLY A 212 3.39 5.44 -8.25
N VAL A 213 3.02 4.40 -8.98
CA VAL A 213 2.15 3.32 -8.47
C VAL A 213 2.90 2.00 -8.39
N VAL A 214 2.62 1.22 -7.34
CA VAL A 214 2.90 -0.22 -7.23
C VAL A 214 1.55 -0.93 -7.13
N ALA A 215 1.24 -1.80 -8.09
CA ALA A 215 0.00 -2.57 -8.07
C ALA A 215 0.30 -4.06 -7.90
N TYR A 216 -0.56 -4.75 -7.16
CA TYR A 216 -0.51 -6.19 -7.00
C TYR A 216 -1.92 -6.78 -7.04
N MET A 217 -2.07 -7.92 -7.72
CA MET A 217 -3.32 -8.66 -7.83
C MET A 217 -3.10 -10.08 -7.33
N ALA A 218 -3.83 -10.50 -6.29
CA ALA A 218 -3.65 -11.80 -5.67
C ALA A 218 -4.08 -12.95 -6.58
N ALA A 219 -5.20 -12.77 -7.31
CA ALA A 219 -5.72 -13.77 -8.24
C ALA A 219 -6.10 -13.16 -9.60
N PRO A 220 -5.12 -12.91 -10.49
CA PRO A 220 -5.39 -12.54 -11.89
C PRO A 220 -6.12 -13.66 -12.61
N SER A 221 -7.11 -13.31 -13.43
CA SER A 221 -7.96 -14.26 -14.15
C SER A 221 -7.15 -15.29 -14.93
N GLU A 222 -6.08 -14.84 -15.60
CA GLU A 222 -5.20 -15.66 -16.44
C GLU A 222 -4.52 -16.79 -15.66
N MET A 223 -4.25 -16.56 -14.37
CA MET A 223 -3.48 -17.48 -13.53
C MET A 223 -4.34 -18.52 -12.81
N HIS A 224 -5.67 -18.40 -12.89
CA HIS A 224 -6.60 -19.31 -12.22
C HIS A 224 -7.70 -19.85 -13.14
N GLN A 225 -7.58 -19.66 -14.45
CA GLN A 225 -8.49 -20.24 -15.45
C GLN A 225 -8.61 -21.77 -15.31
N SER A 226 -7.54 -22.45 -14.91
CA SER A 226 -7.54 -23.91 -14.70
C SER A 226 -8.13 -24.36 -13.36
N TRP A 227 -8.56 -23.42 -12.50
CA TRP A 227 -9.03 -23.72 -11.15
C TRP A 227 -10.54 -23.47 -11.03
N PRO A 228 -11.32 -24.39 -10.46
CA PRO A 228 -12.75 -24.17 -10.24
C PRO A 228 -13.00 -22.89 -9.42
N GLN A 229 -14.07 -22.17 -9.77
CA GLN A 229 -14.45 -20.87 -9.17
C GLN A 229 -14.65 -20.92 -7.64
N TYR A 230 -14.73 -22.11 -7.05
CA TYR A 230 -14.94 -22.35 -5.60
C TYR A 230 -14.00 -23.42 -5.01
N SER A 231 -12.85 -23.66 -5.65
CA SER A 231 -11.83 -24.55 -5.07
C SER A 231 -11.29 -23.99 -3.76
N LYS A 232 -11.06 -24.87 -2.76
CA LYS A 232 -10.54 -24.48 -1.44
C LYS A 232 -9.18 -23.81 -1.58
N GLU A 233 -8.39 -24.31 -2.51
CA GLU A 233 -7.04 -23.88 -2.77
C GLU A 233 -7.04 -22.42 -3.31
N ARG A 234 -7.98 -22.07 -4.20
CA ARG A 234 -8.15 -20.68 -4.67
C ARG A 234 -8.55 -19.75 -3.54
N MET A 235 -9.54 -20.16 -2.74
CA MET A 235 -10.05 -19.35 -1.61
C MET A 235 -9.01 -19.13 -0.51
N ASN A 236 -8.12 -20.10 -0.29
CA ASN A 236 -7.06 -20.00 0.72
C ASN A 236 -5.92 -19.05 0.31
N LEU A 237 -5.66 -18.91 -1.00
CA LEU A 237 -4.61 -18.02 -1.52
C LEU A 237 -5.01 -16.55 -1.47
N THR A 238 -6.30 -16.27 -1.66
CA THR A 238 -6.88 -14.92 -1.57
C THR A 238 -7.37 -14.57 -0.16
N ALA A 239 -7.51 -15.55 0.74
CA ALA A 239 -7.86 -15.30 2.13
C ALA A 239 -6.80 -14.47 2.89
N ILE A 240 -7.23 -13.39 3.55
CA ILE A 240 -6.38 -12.58 4.43
C ILE A 240 -7.12 -12.15 5.70
N THR A 241 -6.37 -11.99 6.77
CA THR A 241 -6.72 -11.24 7.99
C THR A 241 -5.81 -10.03 8.15
N ASN A 242 -4.63 -10.01 7.53
CA ASN A 242 -3.71 -8.88 7.58
C ASN A 242 -3.02 -8.72 6.24
N LEU A 243 -2.76 -7.47 5.86
CA LEU A 243 -1.93 -7.11 4.73
C LEU A 243 -0.79 -6.21 5.23
N ARG A 244 0.45 -6.52 4.88
CA ARG A 244 1.62 -5.72 5.26
C ARG A 244 2.45 -5.38 4.03
N ALA A 245 2.69 -4.10 3.85
CA ALA A 245 3.67 -3.58 2.91
C ALA A 245 4.94 -3.24 3.68
N VAL A 246 6.09 -3.80 3.28
CA VAL A 246 7.38 -3.54 3.91
C VAL A 246 8.33 -2.92 2.91
N PHE A 247 8.87 -1.77 3.28
CA PHE A 247 9.72 -0.94 2.47
C PHE A 247 11.18 -1.06 2.93
N THR A 248 11.96 -1.86 2.23
CA THR A 248 13.32 -2.22 2.66
C THR A 248 14.37 -1.21 2.19
N ARG A 249 14.25 -0.68 0.96
CA ARG A 249 15.22 0.28 0.41
C ARG A 249 14.60 1.46 -0.32
N ILE A 250 15.13 2.66 -0.09
CA ILE A 250 14.67 3.91 -0.71
C ILE A 250 15.39 4.09 -2.05
N ASN A 251 14.74 4.72 -3.02
CA ASN A 251 15.38 5.06 -4.28
C ASN A 251 16.28 6.28 -4.11
N THR A 252 17.52 6.13 -4.56
CA THR A 252 18.52 7.18 -4.47
C THR A 252 18.82 7.75 -5.84
N LEU A 253 18.37 8.98 -6.13
CA LEU A 253 18.90 9.81 -7.21
C LEU A 253 20.41 10.00 -6.98
N GLY A 254 21.24 9.39 -7.83
CA GLY A 254 22.69 9.58 -7.90
C GLY A 254 23.52 8.89 -6.81
N LYS A 255 24.39 7.96 -7.23
CA LYS A 255 25.82 8.28 -7.34
C LYS A 255 26.22 8.07 -8.79
#